data_AF-A0A7X3D305-F1
#
_entry.id   AF-A0A7X3D305-F1
#
_cell.length_a   1.000
_cell.length_b   1.000
_cell.length_c   1.000
_cell.angle_alpha   90.00
_cell.angle_beta   90.00
_cell.angle_gamma   90.00
#
_symmetry.space_group_name_H-M   'P 1'
#
loop_
_entity.id
_entity.type
_entity.pdbx_description
1 polymer ?
#
loop_
_entity_poly.entity_id
_entity_poly.type
_entity_poly.pdbx_seq_one_letter_code
_entity_poly.pdbx_strand_id
1 'polypeptide(L)'
;MKKTSPLTAKSSATFFNFLRPQPKYKFRLVDFKNKDYKTDLLLSQTRCNLEILPKGVMVVGNFDNHDSIIPVLKDEIESISLVRGKETIDTFYLSPMHILLKLGIPSRISRFFKVYPSEYKISETQITIKCVDYQLKLITNGNNFEALLRTFKKSGYSEELDLMRKPTLNLLNYNVY
;
A
#
# COMPACT_ATOMS: atom_id res chain seq x y z
N MET A 1 16.89 -32.75 48.58
CA MET A 1 16.35 -31.59 47.84
C MET A 1 17.28 -31.20 46.71
N LYS A 2 16.81 -31.26 45.46
CA LYS A 2 16.90 -30.23 44.41
C LYS A 2 16.47 -30.88 43.09
N LYS A 3 15.22 -30.67 42.71
CA LYS A 3 14.70 -31.01 41.38
C LYS A 3 15.25 -29.96 40.42
N THR A 4 16.00 -30.38 39.41
CA THR A 4 16.39 -29.55 38.27
C THR A 4 15.16 -29.31 37.40
N SER A 5 14.74 -28.05 37.31
CA SER A 5 13.69 -27.60 36.39
C SER A 5 14.21 -27.62 34.94
N PRO A 6 13.42 -28.08 33.96
CA PRO A 6 13.82 -27.98 32.56
C PRO A 6 13.78 -26.51 32.13
N LEU A 7 14.87 -26.05 31.51
CA LEU A 7 14.95 -24.77 30.82
C LEU A 7 13.94 -24.78 29.66
N THR A 8 12.82 -24.11 29.86
CA THR A 8 11.86 -23.82 28.79
C THR A 8 12.50 -22.78 27.86
N ALA A 9 12.94 -23.26 26.69
CA ALA A 9 13.36 -22.41 25.60
C ALA A 9 12.19 -21.50 25.21
N LYS A 10 12.33 -20.20 25.47
CA LYS A 10 11.40 -19.18 24.95
C LYS A 10 11.56 -19.16 23.42
N SER A 11 10.64 -19.83 22.74
CA SER A 11 10.48 -19.80 21.29
C SER A 11 10.48 -18.34 20.81
N SER A 12 11.42 -18.01 19.94
CA SER A 12 11.57 -16.69 19.35
C SER A 12 10.39 -16.42 18.41
N ALA A 13 9.61 -15.39 18.72
CA ALA A 13 8.41 -15.00 17.98
C ALA A 13 8.68 -14.54 16.53
N THR A 14 9.93 -14.57 16.06
CA THR A 14 10.36 -14.01 14.78
C THR A 14 10.18 -14.96 13.59
N PHE A 15 10.13 -16.29 13.81
CA PHE A 15 10.04 -17.27 12.72
C PHE A 15 8.62 -17.51 12.18
N PHE A 16 7.56 -17.19 12.93
CA PHE A 16 6.18 -17.54 12.57
C PHE A 16 5.45 -16.54 11.65
N ASN A 17 6.04 -15.40 11.30
CA ASN A 17 5.39 -14.43 10.41
C ASN A 17 5.37 -14.86 8.92
N PHE A 18 6.12 -15.90 8.55
CA PHE A 18 6.17 -16.42 7.17
C PHE A 18 4.93 -17.25 6.80
N LEU A 19 4.15 -17.72 7.77
CA LEU A 19 2.97 -18.58 7.58
C LEU A 19 1.64 -17.81 7.48
N ARG A 20 1.66 -16.48 7.39
CA ARG A 20 0.41 -15.72 7.25
C ARG A 20 -0.14 -15.89 5.82
N PRO A 21 -1.40 -16.32 5.66
CA PRO A 21 -2.01 -16.41 4.35
C PRO A 21 -2.01 -15.04 3.68
N GLN A 22 -1.61 -15.01 2.40
CA GLN A 22 -1.65 -13.79 1.61
C GLN A 22 -3.11 -13.31 1.54
N PRO A 23 -3.38 -12.01 1.74
CA PRO A 23 -4.74 -11.51 1.68
C PRO A 23 -5.32 -11.76 0.28
N LYS A 24 -6.53 -12.34 0.23
CA LYS A 24 -7.27 -12.64 -1.01
C LYS A 24 -7.45 -11.41 -1.91
N TYR A 25 -7.53 -10.23 -1.29
CA TYR A 25 -7.71 -8.94 -1.95
C TYR A 25 -6.57 -8.00 -1.59
N LYS A 26 -5.95 -7.39 -2.61
CA LYS A 26 -4.80 -6.46 -2.44
C LYS A 26 -5.22 -4.99 -2.35
N PHE A 27 -6.45 -4.68 -2.73
CA PHE A 27 -6.97 -3.32 -2.82
C PHE A 27 -8.29 -3.21 -2.05
N ARG A 28 -8.67 -1.98 -1.77
CA ARG A 28 -10.00 -1.62 -1.26
C ARG A 28 -10.53 -0.47 -2.10
N LEU A 29 -11.73 -0.61 -2.64
CA LEU A 29 -12.47 0.48 -3.26
C LEU A 29 -13.06 1.32 -2.13
N VAL A 30 -12.65 2.57 -2.03
CA VAL A 30 -13.02 3.47 -0.93
C VAL A 30 -14.22 4.32 -1.31
N ASP A 31 -14.30 4.71 -2.57
CA ASP A 31 -15.28 5.66 -3.09
C ASP A 31 -15.53 5.36 -4.57
N PHE A 32 -16.80 5.31 -4.94
CA PHE A 32 -17.28 5.23 -6.31
C PHE A 32 -18.24 6.40 -6.50
N LYS A 33 -17.88 7.36 -7.36
CA LYS A 33 -18.72 8.53 -7.66
C LYS A 33 -19.20 8.46 -9.09
N ASN A 34 -20.50 8.57 -9.31
CA ASN A 34 -21.07 8.75 -10.65
C ASN A 34 -21.04 10.24 -11.05
N LYS A 35 -21.47 10.56 -12.28
CA LYS A 35 -21.50 11.89 -12.90
C LYS A 35 -22.22 12.95 -12.06
N ASP A 36 -23.23 12.53 -11.32
CA ASP A 36 -23.98 13.37 -10.37
C ASP A 36 -23.24 13.57 -9.02
N TYR A 37 -22.00 13.11 -8.90
CA TYR A 37 -21.19 13.04 -7.68
C TYR A 37 -21.85 12.29 -6.51
N LYS A 38 -22.92 11.53 -6.77
CA LYS A 38 -23.51 10.62 -5.80
C LYS A 38 -22.57 9.45 -5.57
N THR A 39 -22.14 9.28 -4.32
CA THR A 39 -21.37 8.11 -3.90
C THR A 39 -22.30 6.93 -3.77
N ASP A 40 -22.00 5.83 -4.46
CA ASP A 40 -22.69 4.58 -4.22
C ASP A 40 -22.17 3.95 -2.92
N LEU A 41 -22.99 4.01 -1.87
CA LEU A 41 -22.65 3.51 -0.54
C LEU A 41 -22.40 2.00 -0.55
N LEU A 42 -23.06 1.25 -1.44
CA LEU A 42 -22.95 -0.21 -1.53
C LEU A 42 -21.58 -0.65 -2.06
N LEU A 43 -20.99 0.15 -2.96
CA LEU A 43 -19.67 -0.11 -3.54
C LEU A 43 -18.52 0.40 -2.67
N SER A 44 -18.82 1.30 -1.73
CA SER A 44 -17.82 1.91 -0.86
C SER A 44 -17.24 0.91 0.16
N GLN A 45 -15.95 1.05 0.48
CA GLN A 45 -15.21 0.20 1.43
C GLN A 45 -15.10 -1.29 1.06
N THR A 46 -15.44 -1.68 -0.15
CA THR A 46 -15.37 -3.08 -0.61
C THR A 46 -13.92 -3.51 -0.90
N ARG A 47 -13.57 -4.73 -0.49
CA ARG A 47 -12.25 -5.32 -0.80
C ARG A 47 -12.24 -5.84 -2.24
N CYS A 48 -11.20 -5.49 -2.98
CA CYS A 48 -11.10 -5.82 -4.39
C CYS A 48 -9.65 -6.08 -4.84
N ASN A 49 -9.53 -6.53 -6.08
CA ASN A 49 -8.30 -6.63 -6.84
C ASN A 49 -8.36 -5.68 -8.02
N LEU A 50 -7.20 -5.23 -8.45
CA LEU A 50 -7.05 -4.33 -9.59
C LEU A 50 -6.21 -5.04 -10.64
N GLU A 51 -6.80 -5.26 -11.81
CA GLU A 51 -6.12 -5.82 -12.98
C GLU A 51 -5.91 -4.73 -14.01
N ILE A 52 -4.66 -4.52 -14.39
CA ILE A 52 -4.25 -3.43 -15.28
C ILE A 52 -3.85 -4.05 -16.62
N LEU A 53 -4.70 -3.90 -17.62
CA LEU A 53 -4.52 -4.44 -18.96
C LEU A 53 -4.30 -3.31 -19.97
N PRO A 54 -3.71 -3.57 -21.15
CA PRO A 54 -3.51 -2.53 -22.15
C PRO A 54 -4.80 -1.92 -22.72
N LYS A 55 -5.91 -2.67 -22.71
CA LYS A 55 -7.22 -2.23 -23.22
C LYS A 55 -8.10 -1.54 -22.17
N GLY A 56 -7.72 -1.61 -20.90
CA GLY A 56 -8.54 -1.09 -19.81
C GLY A 56 -8.06 -1.60 -18.44
N VAL A 57 -8.75 -1.14 -17.41
CA VAL A 57 -8.52 -1.54 -16.02
C VAL A 57 -9.77 -2.26 -15.53
N MET A 58 -9.60 -3.35 -14.80
CA MET A 58 -10.69 -4.09 -14.21
C MET A 58 -10.56 -4.07 -12.69
N VAL A 59 -11.62 -3.68 -12.00
CA VAL A 59 -11.72 -3.82 -10.55
C VAL A 59 -12.55 -5.06 -10.26
N VAL A 60 -11.93 -6.07 -9.66
CA VAL A 60 -12.57 -7.37 -9.37
C VAL A 60 -12.79 -7.50 -7.87
N GLY A 61 -14.03 -7.60 -7.43
CA GLY A 61 -14.40 -7.58 -6.02
C GLY A 61 -15.68 -8.37 -5.76
N ASN A 62 -16.18 -8.25 -4.54
CA ASN A 62 -17.52 -8.73 -4.21
C ASN A 62 -18.38 -7.50 -3.96
N PHE A 63 -18.88 -6.90 -5.03
CA PHE A 63 -19.56 -5.62 -5.00
C PHE A 63 -21.06 -5.77 -4.74
N ASP A 64 -21.67 -6.86 -5.22
CA ASP A 64 -22.94 -7.44 -4.76
C ASP A 64 -23.12 -8.85 -5.39
N ASN A 65 -24.19 -9.57 -5.07
CA ASN A 65 -24.49 -10.95 -5.55
C ASN A 65 -24.58 -11.11 -7.09
N HIS A 66 -24.61 -10.02 -7.86
CA HIS A 66 -24.74 -10.06 -9.33
C HIS A 66 -23.54 -9.49 -10.09
N ASP A 67 -22.79 -8.55 -9.51
CA ASP A 67 -21.66 -7.91 -10.18
C ASP A 67 -20.38 -8.03 -9.34
N SER A 68 -19.42 -8.78 -9.87
CA SER A 68 -18.10 -8.98 -9.25
C SER A 68 -17.00 -8.16 -9.93
N ILE A 69 -17.31 -7.45 -11.01
CA ILE A 69 -16.33 -6.81 -11.88
C ILE A 69 -16.84 -5.43 -12.29
N ILE A 70 -16.00 -4.41 -12.12
CA ILE A 70 -16.17 -3.08 -12.67
C ILE A 70 -15.12 -2.91 -13.79
N PRO A 71 -15.49 -3.08 -15.06
CA PRO A 71 -14.59 -2.83 -16.18
C PRO A 71 -14.51 -1.32 -16.47
N VAL A 72 -13.30 -0.85 -16.75
CA VAL A 72 -13.02 0.52 -17.18
C VAL A 72 -12.23 0.45 -18.48
N LEU A 73 -12.81 0.92 -19.57
CA LEU A 73 -12.12 0.91 -20.87
C LEU A 73 -11.05 2.00 -20.91
N LYS A 74 -9.96 1.76 -21.63
CA LYS A 74 -8.87 2.75 -21.74
C LYS A 74 -9.37 4.09 -22.27
N ASP A 75 -10.26 4.07 -23.27
CA ASP A 75 -10.79 5.28 -23.92
C ASP A 75 -11.73 6.09 -23.00
N GLU A 76 -12.23 5.49 -21.92
CA GLU A 76 -13.05 6.17 -20.91
C GLU A 76 -12.19 6.87 -19.85
N ILE A 77 -10.91 6.52 -19.73
CA ILE A 77 -10.00 7.01 -18.68
C ILE A 77 -9.45 8.37 -19.10
N GLU A 78 -9.81 9.40 -18.35
CA GLU A 78 -9.26 10.75 -18.54
C GLU A 78 -7.92 10.90 -17.82
N SER A 79 -7.81 10.37 -16.61
CA SER A 79 -6.59 10.43 -15.82
C SER A 79 -6.52 9.37 -14.73
N ILE A 80 -5.30 8.96 -14.42
CA ILE A 80 -4.96 8.03 -13.35
C ILE A 80 -4.00 8.75 -12.41
N SER A 81 -4.46 9.08 -11.20
CA SER A 81 -3.59 9.64 -10.17
C SER A 81 -3.11 8.55 -9.22
N LEU A 82 -1.78 8.42 -9.09
CA LEU A 82 -1.13 7.54 -8.14
C LEU A 82 -0.44 8.35 -7.06
N VAL A 83 -0.96 8.27 -5.83
CA VAL A 83 -0.47 9.03 -4.68
C VAL A 83 0.27 8.10 -3.70
N ARG A 84 1.58 8.26 -3.58
CA ARG A 84 2.38 7.53 -2.59
C ARG A 84 1.99 7.97 -1.18
N GLY A 85 1.75 6.99 -0.30
CA GLY A 85 1.48 7.26 1.11
C GLY A 85 2.66 7.89 1.84
N LYS A 86 2.37 8.61 2.92
CA LYS A 86 3.38 9.24 3.80
C LYS A 86 4.33 8.18 4.36
N GLU A 87 5.61 8.34 4.10
CA GLU A 87 6.68 7.53 4.69
C GLU A 87 7.03 8.12 6.06
N THR A 88 7.01 7.28 7.10
CA THR A 88 7.29 7.66 8.48
C THR A 88 8.41 6.76 9.01
N ILE A 89 9.46 7.40 9.52
CA ILE A 89 10.63 6.76 10.10
C ILE A 89 10.73 7.18 11.55
N ASP A 90 10.63 6.21 12.46
CA ASP A 90 10.63 6.42 13.91
C ASP A 90 11.48 5.33 14.58
N THR A 91 12.80 5.45 14.50
CA THR A 91 13.72 4.44 15.01
C THR A 91 14.26 4.83 16.38
N PHE A 92 14.40 3.84 17.27
CA PHE A 92 15.16 4.00 18.51
C PHE A 92 16.67 3.94 18.23
N TYR A 93 17.47 4.59 19.08
CA TYR A 93 18.91 4.80 18.85
C TYR A 93 19.73 3.53 18.58
N LEU A 94 19.36 2.42 19.23
CA LEU A 94 20.06 1.13 19.12
C LEU A 94 19.50 0.24 17.99
N SER A 95 18.51 0.71 17.21
CA SER A 95 18.01 -0.07 16.07
C SER A 95 19.09 -0.16 14.99
N PRO A 96 19.34 -1.35 14.39
CA PRO A 96 20.20 -1.46 13.22
C PRO A 96 19.76 -0.52 12.09
N MET A 97 18.45 -0.34 11.88
CA MET A 97 17.92 0.64 10.94
C MET A 97 18.34 2.09 11.28
N HIS A 98 18.35 2.47 12.56
CA HIS A 98 18.81 3.78 13.02
C HIS A 98 20.26 4.04 12.64
N ILE A 99 21.13 3.06 12.92
CA ILE A 99 22.55 3.14 12.62
C ILE A 99 22.78 3.29 11.12
N LEU A 100 22.14 2.45 10.29
CA LEU A 100 22.26 2.52 8.84
C LEU A 100 21.79 3.87 8.27
N LEU A 101 20.67 4.41 8.78
CA LEU A 101 20.18 5.72 8.36
C LEU A 101 21.14 6.84 8.73
N LYS A 102 21.76 6.81 9.92
CA LYS A 102 22.79 7.78 10.32
C LYS A 102 24.05 7.69 9.48
N LEU A 103 24.38 6.50 8.97
CA LEU A 103 25.49 6.28 8.03
C LEU A 103 25.15 6.73 6.60
N GLY A 104 23.98 7.35 6.36
CA GLY A 104 23.56 7.85 5.04
C GLY A 104 22.98 6.78 4.12
N ILE A 105 22.71 5.56 4.62
CA ILE A 105 22.13 4.49 3.80
C ILE A 105 20.65 4.80 3.54
N PRO A 106 20.18 4.71 2.27
CA PRO A 106 18.80 5.02 1.92
C PRO A 106 17.75 4.22 2.70
N SER A 107 16.65 4.88 3.08
CA SER A 107 15.53 4.25 3.82
C SER A 107 14.97 3.00 3.14
N ARG A 108 14.99 2.94 1.80
CA ARG A 108 14.59 1.78 0.99
C ARG A 108 15.36 0.51 1.35
N ILE A 109 16.62 0.64 1.76
CA ILE A 109 17.49 -0.46 2.19
C ILE A 109 17.39 -0.64 3.70
N SER A 110 17.54 0.45 4.45
CA SER A 110 17.57 0.42 5.92
C SER A 110 16.31 -0.18 6.55
N ARG A 111 15.14 -0.04 5.91
CA ARG A 111 13.86 -0.62 6.37
C ARG A 111 13.87 -2.14 6.57
N PHE A 112 14.76 -2.87 5.90
CA PHE A 112 14.86 -4.33 6.05
C PHE A 112 15.53 -4.74 7.36
N PHE A 113 16.19 -3.80 8.04
CA PHE A 113 16.91 -3.99 9.30
C PHE A 113 16.16 -3.43 10.51
N LYS A 114 14.85 -3.17 10.36
CA LYS A 114 14.01 -2.73 11.48
C LYS A 114 13.80 -3.85 12.49
N VAL A 115 13.80 -3.52 13.77
CA VAL A 115 13.52 -4.48 14.85
C VAL A 115 12.02 -4.52 15.11
N TYR A 116 11.40 -3.34 15.22
CA TYR A 116 9.96 -3.20 15.42
C TYR A 116 9.24 -2.80 14.13
N PRO A 117 8.03 -3.33 13.87
CA PRO A 117 7.24 -2.92 12.72
C PRO A 117 6.91 -1.43 12.67
N SER A 118 6.83 -0.77 13.83
CA SER A 118 6.54 0.67 13.99
C SER A 118 7.66 1.57 13.49
N GLU A 119 8.91 1.09 13.46
CA GLU A 119 10.08 1.89 13.10
C GLU A 119 10.02 2.46 11.68
N TYR A 120 9.34 1.73 10.81
CA TYR A 120 9.18 2.11 9.43
C TYR A 120 7.79 1.77 8.94
N LYS A 121 7.04 2.81 8.60
CA LYS A 121 5.68 2.69 8.08
C LYS A 121 5.52 3.55 6.84
N ILE A 122 4.91 2.98 5.81
CA ILE A 122 4.39 3.74 4.68
C ILE A 122 2.88 3.70 4.80
N SER A 123 2.26 4.87 4.79
CA SER A 123 0.80 4.98 4.76
C SER A 123 0.24 4.39 3.46
N GLU A 124 -1.06 4.15 3.41
CA GLU A 124 -1.70 3.55 2.23
C GLU A 124 -1.44 4.36 0.95
N THR A 125 -1.20 3.65 -0.15
CA THR A 125 -1.12 4.23 -1.50
C THR A 125 -2.54 4.46 -1.99
N GLN A 126 -2.82 5.66 -2.50
CA GLN A 126 -4.13 6.01 -3.05
C GLN A 126 -4.03 6.00 -4.58
N ILE A 127 -5.02 5.39 -5.22
CA ILE A 127 -5.17 5.32 -6.67
C ILE A 127 -6.50 5.97 -6.99
N THR A 128 -6.50 6.96 -7.87
CA THR A 128 -7.73 7.60 -8.33
C THR A 128 -7.79 7.45 -9.84
N ILE A 129 -8.82 6.78 -10.35
CA ILE A 129 -9.07 6.67 -11.78
C ILE A 129 -10.27 7.57 -12.05
N LYS A 130 -10.06 8.59 -12.88
CA LYS A 130 -11.13 9.48 -13.35
C LYS A 130 -11.51 9.06 -14.75
N CYS A 131 -12.80 8.82 -14.92
CA CYS A 131 -13.42 8.57 -16.21
C CYS A 131 -14.41 9.69 -16.50
N VAL A 132 -14.88 9.75 -17.75
CA VAL A 132 -15.84 10.77 -18.22
C VAL A 132 -17.11 10.83 -17.36
N ASP A 133 -17.66 9.67 -17.01
CA ASP A 133 -18.94 9.58 -16.30
C ASP A 133 -18.81 9.19 -14.82
N TYR A 134 -17.66 8.72 -14.36
CA TYR A 134 -17.49 8.26 -12.98
C TYR A 134 -16.04 8.32 -12.50
N GLN A 135 -15.86 8.26 -11.19
CA GLN A 135 -14.55 8.30 -10.54
C GLN A 135 -14.43 7.17 -9.51
N LEU A 136 -13.33 6.44 -9.61
CA LEU A 136 -12.96 5.35 -8.70
C LEU A 136 -11.81 5.80 -7.80
N LYS A 137 -11.94 5.60 -6.49
CA LYS A 137 -10.81 5.73 -5.56
C LYS A 137 -10.52 4.41 -4.88
N LEU A 138 -9.32 3.90 -5.12
CA LEU A 138 -8.82 2.69 -4.51
C LEU A 138 -7.67 3.00 -3.56
N ILE A 139 -7.49 2.14 -2.57
CA ILE A 139 -6.33 2.16 -1.69
C ILE A 139 -5.68 0.80 -1.62
N THR A 140 -4.36 0.79 -1.45
CA THR A 140 -3.57 -0.42 -1.24
C THR A 140 -2.43 -0.14 -0.27
N ASN A 141 -1.65 -1.17 0.03
CA ASN A 141 -0.45 -1.05 0.85
C ASN A 141 0.53 0.01 0.29
N GLY A 142 1.09 0.83 1.18
CA GLY A 142 2.10 1.83 0.85
C GLY A 142 3.33 1.28 0.11
N ASN A 143 3.66 0.00 0.33
CA ASN A 143 4.79 -0.66 -0.31
C ASN A 143 4.58 -0.95 -1.80
N ASN A 144 3.33 -0.95 -2.29
CA ASN A 144 3.00 -1.36 -3.66
C ASN A 144 3.13 -0.22 -4.68
N PHE A 145 3.40 1.02 -4.26
CA PHE A 145 3.46 2.19 -5.14
C PHE A 145 4.38 1.99 -6.35
N GLU A 146 5.64 1.56 -6.13
CA GLU A 146 6.62 1.40 -7.21
C GLU A 146 6.25 0.25 -8.17
N ALA A 147 5.69 -0.83 -7.63
CA ALA A 147 5.22 -1.96 -8.42
C ALA A 147 4.04 -1.54 -9.31
N LEU A 148 3.07 -0.80 -8.75
CA LEU A 148 1.93 -0.26 -9.48
C LEU A 148 2.34 0.71 -10.58
N LEU A 149 3.23 1.64 -10.25
CA LEU A 149 3.80 2.59 -11.21
C LEU A 149 4.40 1.87 -12.41
N ARG A 150 5.19 0.83 -12.16
CA ARG A 150 5.79 0.01 -13.22
C ARG A 150 4.75 -0.72 -14.05
N THR A 151 3.71 -1.27 -13.41
CA THR A 151 2.63 -1.98 -14.11
C THR A 151 1.83 -1.03 -15.02
N PHE A 152 1.42 0.14 -14.53
CA PHE A 152 0.71 1.13 -15.34
C PHE A 152 1.52 1.59 -16.56
N LYS A 153 2.81 1.90 -16.36
CA LYS A 153 3.70 2.27 -17.47
C LYS A 153 3.85 1.14 -18.48
N LYS A 154 4.03 -0.10 -18.02
CA LYS A 154 4.15 -1.28 -18.90
C LYS A 154 2.88 -1.54 -19.69
N SER A 155 1.71 -1.30 -19.11
CA SER A 155 0.42 -1.46 -19.77
C SER A 155 0.04 -0.30 -20.69
N GLY A 156 0.89 0.73 -20.81
CA GLY A 156 0.70 1.81 -21.78
C GLY A 156 -0.13 3.00 -21.27
N TYR A 157 -0.21 3.19 -19.96
CA TYR A 157 -0.88 4.35 -19.32
C TYR A 157 0.13 5.43 -18.91
N SER A 158 1.12 5.73 -19.74
CA SER A 158 2.18 6.66 -19.32
C SER A 158 1.77 8.12 -19.44
N GLU A 159 0.84 8.44 -20.35
CA GLU A 159 0.40 9.80 -20.65
C GLU A 159 -0.68 10.27 -19.69
N GLU A 160 -1.54 9.34 -19.26
CA GLU A 160 -2.68 9.57 -18.39
C GLU A 160 -2.29 9.54 -16.90
N LEU A 161 -1.02 9.27 -16.57
CA LEU A 161 -0.58 8.97 -15.21
C LEU A 161 0.01 10.18 -14.49
N ASP A 162 -0.74 10.68 -13.51
CA ASP A 162 -0.31 11.72 -12.59
C ASP A 162 0.32 11.14 -11.31
N LEU A 163 1.54 11.58 -11.01
CA LEU A 163 2.30 11.09 -9.86
C LEU A 163 2.33 12.12 -8.74
N MET A 164 1.84 11.73 -7.57
CA MET A 164 1.99 12.52 -6.36
C MET A 164 2.70 11.73 -5.27
N ARG A 165 3.58 12.39 -4.52
CA ARG A 165 4.29 11.79 -3.39
C ARG A 165 3.99 12.61 -2.14
N LYS A 166 3.36 11.99 -1.14
CA LYS A 166 3.22 12.61 0.18
C LYS A 166 4.60 12.79 0.82
N PRO A 167 4.80 13.83 1.64
CA PRO A 167 6.09 14.13 2.24
C PRO A 167 6.57 12.98 3.14
N THR A 168 7.88 12.82 3.24
CA THR A 168 8.51 11.88 4.18
C THR A 168 8.71 12.57 5.52
N LEU A 169 8.27 11.92 6.60
CA LEU A 169 8.50 12.38 7.97
C LEU A 169 9.58 11.50 8.61
N ASN A 170 10.76 12.09 8.82
CA ASN A 170 11.87 11.43 9.48
C ASN A 170 12.07 12.02 10.87
N LEU A 171 11.69 11.27 11.91
CA LEU A 171 11.79 11.72 13.30
C LEU A 171 13.22 11.71 13.84
N LEU A 172 14.17 11.12 13.11
CA LEU A 172 15.59 11.17 13.45
C LEU A 172 16.13 12.60 13.54
N ASN A 173 15.63 13.48 12.67
CA ASN A 173 16.10 14.85 12.56
C ASN A 173 15.56 15.75 13.69
N TYR A 174 14.58 15.27 14.46
CA TYR A 174 13.94 16.03 15.53
C TYR A 174 14.56 15.77 16.91
N ASN A 175 15.41 14.75 17.06
CA ASN A 175 16.12 14.43 18.31
C ASN A 175 17.45 15.20 18.47
N VAL A 176 17.55 16.40 17.90
CA VAL A 176 18.69 17.32 18.11
C VAL A 176 18.25 18.41 19.09
N TYR A 177 18.13 18.05 20.36
CA TYR A 177 18.10 18.97 21.50
C TYR A 177 18.82 18.30 22.67
#